data_AF-Q8PWV8-F1
#
_entry.id   AF-Q8PWV8-F1
#
_cell.length_a   1.000
_cell.length_b   1.000
_cell.length_c   1.000
_cell.angle_alpha   90.00
_cell.angle_beta   90.00
_cell.angle_gamma   90.00
#
_symmetry.space_group_name_H-M   'P 1'
#
loop_
_entity.id
_entity.type
_entity.pdbx_description
1 polymer ?
#
loop_
_entity_poly.entity_id
_entity_poly.type
_entity_poly.pdbx_seq_one_letter_code
_entity_poly.pdbx_strand_id
1 'polypeptide(L)'
;MNAKKYGKTAKGDWFRTALMLFLFIAVTVLSSIVLLPDCWYLWLLIVIMGILLLVIWHTKNFAYLCPKCGEIFEVSVLKNFLSPNGINRKYLKCPRCRRRSWAEILSIK
;
A
#
# COMPACT_ATOMS: atom_id res chain seq x y z
N MET A 1 7.09 -15.95 10.26
CA MET A 1 6.76 -15.40 8.92
C MET A 1 7.46 -16.24 7.86
N ASN A 2 6.75 -16.67 6.81
CA ASN A 2 7.34 -17.46 5.72
C ASN A 2 8.07 -16.53 4.73
N ALA A 3 9.37 -16.33 4.95
CA ALA A 3 10.23 -15.49 4.09
C ALA A 3 10.21 -15.90 2.60
N LYS A 4 9.88 -17.16 2.28
CA LYS A 4 9.75 -17.67 0.90
C LYS A 4 8.58 -17.08 0.10
N LYS A 5 7.63 -16.38 0.75
CA LYS A 5 6.40 -15.85 0.12
C LYS A 5 6.63 -14.54 -0.65
N TYR A 6 7.67 -13.78 -0.30
CA TYR A 6 7.91 -12.44 -0.82
C TYR A 6 9.16 -12.41 -1.70
N GLY A 7 9.04 -11.81 -2.88
CA GLY A 7 10.11 -11.66 -3.87
C GLY A 7 10.44 -10.21 -4.18
N LYS A 8 11.49 -10.00 -4.97
CA LYS A 8 11.78 -8.67 -5.54
C LYS A 8 10.60 -8.23 -6.41
N THR A 9 10.22 -6.96 -6.30
CA THR A 9 9.12 -6.38 -7.07
C THR A 9 9.36 -6.56 -8.58
N ALA A 10 8.45 -7.24 -9.25
CA ALA A 10 8.48 -7.41 -10.69
C ALA A 10 7.69 -6.28 -11.38
N LYS A 11 7.95 -6.02 -12.66
CA LYS A 11 7.19 -5.03 -13.45
C LYS A 11 5.66 -5.30 -13.43
N GLY A 12 5.26 -6.56 -13.34
CA GLY A 12 3.85 -6.96 -13.25
C GLY A 12 3.13 -6.47 -11.99
N ASP A 13 3.83 -6.39 -10.85
CA ASP A 13 3.24 -5.94 -9.58
C ASP A 13 2.95 -4.44 -9.60
N TRP A 14 3.81 -3.68 -10.28
CA TRP A 14 3.61 -2.26 -10.54
C TRP A 14 2.41 -2.02 -11.44
N PHE A 15 2.25 -2.82 -12.50
CA PHE A 15 1.09 -2.73 -13.38
C PHE A 15 -0.21 -3.05 -12.63
N ARG A 16 -0.21 -4.09 -11.79
CA ARG A 16 -1.37 -4.46 -10.98
C ARG A 16 -1.77 -3.35 -10.00
N THR A 17 -0.79 -2.75 -9.32
CA THR A 17 -1.03 -1.62 -8.40
C THR A 17 -1.55 -0.39 -9.16
N ALA A 18 -0.94 -0.07 -10.31
CA ALA A 18 -1.37 1.04 -11.15
C ALA A 18 -2.79 0.84 -11.69
N LEU A 19 -3.14 -0.37 -12.14
CA LEU A 19 -4.48 -0.71 -12.61
C LEU A 19 -5.52 -0.56 -11.51
N MET A 20 -5.25 -1.03 -10.29
CA MET A 20 -6.18 -0.87 -9.17
C MET A 20 -6.38 0.59 -8.78
N LEU A 21 -5.32 1.40 -8.79
CA LEU A 21 -5.41 2.85 -8.56
C LEU A 21 -6.24 3.53 -9.65
N PHE A 22 -6.02 3.18 -10.91
CA PHE A 22 -6.78 3.72 -12.04
C PHE A 22 -8.27 3.38 -11.93
N LEU A 23 -8.61 2.13 -11.63
CA LEU A 23 -10.00 1.71 -11.43
C LEU A 23 -10.65 2.46 -10.26
N PHE A 24 -9.93 2.64 -9.14
CA PHE A 24 -10.43 3.40 -8.01
C PHE A 24 -10.74 4.87 -8.39
N ILE A 25 -9.82 5.52 -9.12
CA ILE A 25 -10.02 6.90 -9.59
C ILE A 25 -11.18 6.98 -10.58
N ALA A 26 -11.31 6.03 -11.50
CA ALA A 26 -12.42 6.01 -12.46
C ALA A 26 -13.77 5.88 -11.75
N VAL A 27 -13.88 4.99 -10.75
CA VAL A 27 -15.10 4.82 -9.95
C VAL A 27 -15.42 6.10 -9.17
N THR A 28 -14.44 6.72 -8.51
CA THR A 28 -14.71 7.93 -7.72
C THR A 28 -15.15 9.11 -8.56
N VAL A 29 -14.61 9.26 -9.78
CA VAL A 29 -15.02 10.30 -10.75
C VAL A 29 -16.41 10.00 -11.33
N LEU A 30 -16.72 8.76 -11.70
CA LEU A 30 -18.05 8.41 -12.20
C LEU A 30 -19.12 8.58 -11.12
N SER A 31 -18.81 8.18 -9.89
CA SER A 31 -19.72 8.37 -8.75
C SER A 31 -19.87 9.84 -8.35
N SER A 32 -18.87 10.69 -8.58
CA SER A 32 -18.96 12.11 -8.21
C SER A 32 -20.00 12.86 -9.03
N ILE A 33 -20.08 12.56 -10.33
CA ILE A 33 -21.04 13.18 -11.27
C ILE A 33 -22.49 12.94 -10.83
N VAL A 34 -22.78 11.77 -10.27
CA VAL A 34 -24.13 11.36 -9.89
C VAL A 34 -24.47 11.72 -8.43
N LEU A 35 -23.52 11.58 -7.49
CA LEU A 35 -23.81 11.71 -6.06
C LEU A 35 -23.56 13.10 -5.47
N LEU A 36 -22.76 13.97 -6.09
CA LEU A 36 -22.51 15.31 -5.55
C LEU A 36 -23.77 16.20 -5.43
N PRO A 37 -24.71 16.21 -6.40
CA PRO A 37 -25.86 17.12 -6.36
C PRO A 37 -26.81 16.84 -5.21
N ASP A 38 -27.07 15.56 -4.92
CA ASP A 38 -28.10 15.14 -3.95
C ASP A 38 -27.51 14.71 -2.60
N CYS A 39 -26.42 13.94 -2.60
CA CYS A 39 -25.95 13.20 -1.42
C CYS A 39 -24.41 13.16 -1.33
N TRP A 40 -23.78 14.33 -1.25
CA TRP A 40 -22.32 14.47 -1.16
C TRP A 40 -21.66 13.66 -0.03
N TYR A 41 -22.37 13.44 1.10
CA TYR A 41 -21.89 12.64 2.22
C TYR A 41 -21.77 11.13 1.90
N LEU A 42 -22.68 10.59 1.06
CA LEU A 42 -22.57 9.21 0.58
C LEU A 42 -21.37 9.05 -0.35
N TRP A 43 -21.09 10.06 -1.18
CA TRP A 43 -19.89 10.08 -2.01
C TRP A 43 -18.61 10.06 -1.16
N LEU A 44 -18.54 10.88 -0.11
CA LEU A 44 -17.40 10.87 0.82
C LEU A 44 -17.21 9.50 1.50
N LEU A 45 -18.31 8.85 1.91
CA LEU A 45 -18.25 7.52 2.51
C LEU A 45 -17.61 6.50 1.54
N ILE A 46 -18.02 6.52 0.27
CA ILE A 46 -17.47 5.63 -0.77
C ILE A 46 -15.98 5.87 -0.97
N VAL A 47 -15.56 7.13 -1.02
CA VAL A 47 -14.14 7.49 -1.16
C VAL A 47 -13.33 6.99 0.03
N ILE A 48 -13.79 7.23 1.27
CA ILE A 48 -13.09 6.78 2.48
C ILE A 48 -12.98 5.25 2.51
N MET A 49 -14.07 4.54 2.23
CA MET A 49 -14.09 3.09 2.23
C MET A 49 -13.17 2.50 1.15
N GLY A 50 -13.16 3.10 -0.05
CA GLY A 50 -12.27 2.67 -1.12
C GLY A 50 -10.80 2.91 -0.82
N ILE A 51 -10.44 4.06 -0.22
CA ILE A 51 -9.08 4.32 0.24
C ILE A 51 -8.67 3.28 1.28
N LEU A 52 -9.50 3.01 2.28
CA LEU A 52 -9.20 2.01 3.31
C LEU A 52 -8.96 0.62 2.70
N LEU A 53 -9.82 0.19 1.78
CA LEU A 53 -9.68 -1.09 1.09
C LEU A 53 -8.36 -1.15 0.30
N LEU A 54 -8.01 -0.07 -0.39
CA LEU A 54 -6.78 0.01 -1.18
C LEU A 54 -5.53 -0.04 -0.29
N VAL A 55 -5.51 0.67 0.84
CA VAL A 55 -4.38 0.63 1.77
C VAL A 55 -4.28 -0.73 2.45
N ILE A 56 -5.39 -1.37 2.82
CA ILE A 56 -5.40 -2.72 3.38
C ILE A 56 -4.86 -3.73 2.36
N TRP A 57 -5.36 -3.68 1.12
CA TRP A 57 -4.90 -4.54 0.04
C TRP A 57 -3.40 -4.35 -0.19
N HIS A 58 -2.94 -3.11 -0.35
CA HIS A 58 -1.51 -2.83 -0.54
C HIS A 58 -0.70 -3.39 0.63
N THR A 59 -1.09 -3.12 1.88
CA THR A 59 -0.35 -3.60 3.05
C THR A 59 -0.25 -5.13 3.13
N LYS A 60 -1.27 -5.87 2.67
CA LYS A 60 -1.26 -7.35 2.64
C LYS A 60 -0.42 -7.95 1.52
N ASN A 61 -0.16 -7.21 0.44
CA ASN A 61 0.58 -7.71 -0.72
C ASN A 61 2.06 -7.33 -0.72
N PHE A 62 2.48 -6.46 0.20
CA PHE A 62 3.86 -5.97 0.28
C PHE A 62 4.51 -6.24 1.64
N ALA A 63 5.75 -6.70 1.62
CA ALA A 63 6.62 -6.83 2.78
C ALA A 63 7.87 -5.95 2.60
N TYR A 64 8.67 -5.83 3.66
CA TYR A 64 9.83 -4.94 3.67
C TYR A 64 11.07 -5.67 4.12
N LEU A 65 12.16 -5.53 3.37
CA LEU A 65 13.47 -6.08 3.70
C LEU A 65 14.31 -5.04 4.44
N CYS A 66 14.77 -5.36 5.65
CA CYS A 66 15.68 -4.51 6.39
C CYS A 66 17.11 -4.63 5.86
N PRO A 67 17.76 -3.54 5.38
CA PRO A 67 19.14 -3.60 4.87
C PRO A 67 20.19 -3.82 5.96
N LYS A 68 19.83 -3.67 7.25
CA LYS A 68 20.78 -3.79 8.38
C LYS A 68 20.86 -5.20 8.95
N CYS A 69 19.77 -5.96 8.93
CA CYS A 69 19.72 -7.29 9.55
C CYS A 69 19.12 -8.36 8.64
N GLY A 70 18.71 -8.01 7.41
CA GLY A 70 18.11 -8.93 6.45
C GLY A 70 16.70 -9.38 6.81
N GLU A 71 16.08 -8.83 7.86
CA GLU A 71 14.75 -9.25 8.27
C GLU A 71 13.68 -8.80 7.28
N ILE A 72 12.82 -9.73 6.89
CA ILE A 72 11.60 -9.45 6.12
C ILE A 72 10.45 -9.28 7.11
N PHE A 73 9.80 -8.12 7.07
CA PHE A 73 8.71 -7.80 7.98
C PHE A 73 7.54 -7.12 7.25
N GLU A 74 6.33 -7.37 7.75
CA GLU A 74 5.13 -6.65 7.36
C GLU A 74 4.95 -5.45 8.30
N VAL A 75 4.23 -4.43 7.84
CA VAL A 75 3.90 -3.26 8.66
C VAL A 75 2.38 -3.14 8.76
N SER A 76 1.90 -2.49 9.83
CA SER A 76 0.47 -2.19 9.94
C SER A 76 0.02 -1.17 8.90
N VAL A 77 -1.26 -1.19 8.54
CA VAL A 77 -1.91 -0.31 7.55
C VAL A 77 -1.60 1.17 7.81
N LEU A 78 -1.76 1.62 9.06
CA LEU A 78 -1.47 3.00 9.47
C LEU A 78 0.02 3.34 9.31
N LYS A 79 0.90 2.40 9.65
CA LYS A 79 2.35 2.61 9.55
C LYS A 79 2.79 2.63 8.09
N ASN A 80 2.19 1.80 7.24
CA ASN A 80 2.38 1.88 5.80
C ASN A 80 1.92 3.24 5.27
N PHE A 81 0.75 3.70 5.66
CA PHE A 81 0.20 4.96 5.14
C PHE A 81 1.02 6.20 5.55
N LEU A 82 1.44 6.27 6.82
CA LEU A 82 2.12 7.45 7.37
C LEU A 82 3.64 7.46 7.20
N SER A 83 4.27 6.35 6.77
CA SER A 83 5.73 6.33 6.67
C SER A 83 6.25 6.96 5.38
N PRO A 84 7.39 7.67 5.44
CA PRO A 84 7.98 8.30 4.27
C PRO A 84 8.26 7.30 3.15
N ASN A 85 7.73 7.57 1.96
CA ASN A 85 7.85 6.73 0.78
C ASN A 85 9.02 7.20 -0.08
N GLY A 86 9.87 6.27 -0.51
CA GLY A 86 10.93 6.50 -1.49
C GLY A 86 10.77 5.58 -2.69
N ILE A 87 11.65 5.74 -3.70
CA ILE A 87 11.65 4.90 -4.91
C ILE A 87 11.96 3.44 -4.53
N ASN A 88 10.96 2.55 -4.63
CA ASN A 88 11.04 1.12 -4.26
C ASN A 88 11.53 0.84 -2.82
N ARG A 89 11.46 1.84 -1.93
CA ARG A 89 11.93 1.72 -0.56
C ARG A 89 11.11 2.59 0.38
N LYS A 90 10.99 2.19 1.64
CA LYS A 90 10.20 2.93 2.64
C LYS A 90 11.00 3.12 3.92
N TYR A 91 10.92 4.32 4.50
CA TYR A 91 11.66 4.61 5.72
C TYR A 91 10.93 4.05 6.94
N LEU A 92 11.41 2.92 7.44
CA LEU A 92 10.71 2.12 8.44
C LEU A 92 11.64 1.72 9.60
N LYS A 93 11.06 1.59 10.80
CA LYS A 93 11.73 1.00 11.97
C LYS A 93 11.57 -0.52 11.90
N CYS A 94 12.67 -1.24 11.76
CA CYS A 94 12.68 -2.71 11.77
C CYS A 94 12.24 -3.24 13.15
N PRO A 95 11.34 -4.24 13.23
CA PRO A 95 10.92 -4.83 14.51
C PRO A 95 12.04 -5.64 15.18
N ARG A 96 12.95 -6.24 14.40
CA ARG A 96 14.05 -7.08 14.91
C ARG A 96 15.22 -6.25 15.43
N CYS A 97 15.86 -5.45 14.58
CA CYS A 97 17.05 -4.68 14.97
C CYS A 97 16.72 -3.29 15.57
N ARG A 98 15.44 -2.89 15.58
CA ARG A 98 14.92 -1.60 16.09
C ARG A 98 15.49 -0.33 15.45
N ARG A 99 16.36 -0.44 14.44
CA ARG A 99 16.91 0.70 13.69
C ARG A 99 15.92 1.19 12.64
N ARG A 100 15.92 2.51 12.37
CA ARG A 100 15.24 3.08 11.21
C ARG A 100 16.17 3.05 10.01
N SER A 101 15.65 2.60 8.88
CA SER A 101 16.38 2.53 7.62
C SER A 101 15.41 2.56 6.45
N TRP A 102 15.93 2.87 5.26
CA TRP A 102 15.22 2.65 4.01
C TRP A 102 15.13 1.14 3.75
N ALA A 103 13.97 0.55 4.04
CA ALA A 103 13.69 -0.85 3.78
C ALA A 103 13.23 -1.03 2.34
N GLU A 104 13.75 -2.04 1.65
CA GLU A 104 13.35 -2.37 0.27
C GLU A 104 11.96 -2.99 0.26
N ILE A 105 11.14 -2.61 -0.72
CA ILE A 105 9.80 -3.15 -0.88
C ILE A 105 9.89 -4.50 -1.60
N LEU A 106 9.24 -5.51 -1.04
CA LEU A 106 9.06 -6.83 -1.61
C LEU A 106 7.58 -7.07 -1.88
N SER A 107 7.23 -7.68 -3.01
CA SER A 107 5.86 -8.09 -3.35
C SER A 107 5.66 -9.58 -3.08
N ILE A 108 4.41 -9.96 -2.81
CA ILE A 108 3.99 -11.36 -2.81
C ILE A 108 4.19 -11.95 -4.21
N LYS A 109 4.78 -13.15 -4.29
CA LYS A 109 4.98 -13.87 -5.55
C LYS A 109 3.74 -14.68 -5.94
#